data_AF-A0A939KJT9-F1
#
_entry.id   AF-A0A939KJT9-F1
#
_cell.length_a   1.000
_cell.length_b   1.000
_cell.length_c   1.000
_cell.angle_alpha   90.00
_cell.angle_beta   90.00
_cell.angle_gamma   90.00
#
_symmetry.space_group_name_H-M   'P 1'
#
loop_
_entity.id
_entity.type
_entity.pdbx_description
1 polymer ?
#
loop_
_entity_poly.entity_id
_entity_poly.type
_entity_poly.pdbx_seq_one_letter_code
_entity_poly.pdbx_strand_id
1 'polypeptide(L)'
;MDHATNPEAAARTAALLAGLTHIDNVGFHGIATNLAGASPKIDRNWSALIRNARIAVAVVGWPAEIQPMADGFTAAAEQLADTLDKRDTGIVAGPAKELHVAYHALSDAGWSYLAMTAGITQEDTGHHHGASHQAH
;
A
#
# COMPACT_ATOMS: atom_id res chain seq x y z
N MET A 1 39.37 -3.62 -1.88
CA MET A 1 38.32 -4.04 -0.93
C MET A 1 37.13 -4.43 -1.79
N ASP A 2 36.93 -5.73 -1.96
CA ASP A 2 35.87 -6.24 -2.82
C ASP A 2 34.51 -5.90 -2.21
N HIS A 3 33.77 -5.02 -2.87
CA HIS A 3 32.33 -4.91 -2.70
C HIS A 3 31.69 -6.16 -3.30
N ALA A 4 31.92 -7.33 -2.70
CA ALA A 4 31.06 -8.48 -2.95
C ALA A 4 29.69 -8.07 -2.42
N THR A 5 28.79 -7.70 -3.33
CA THR A 5 27.37 -7.51 -3.03
C THR A 5 26.90 -8.75 -2.29
N ASN A 6 26.47 -8.59 -1.04
CA ASN A 6 25.87 -9.68 -0.29
C ASN A 6 24.62 -10.12 -1.08
N PRO A 7 24.61 -11.32 -1.71
CA PRO A 7 23.52 -11.74 -2.58
C PRO A 7 22.19 -11.80 -1.83
N GLU A 8 22.23 -12.05 -0.53
CA GLU A 8 21.07 -12.11 0.35
C GLU A 8 20.46 -10.72 0.58
N ALA A 9 21.31 -9.69 0.73
CA ALA A 9 20.87 -8.30 0.84
C ALA A 9 20.26 -7.81 -0.49
N ALA A 10 20.90 -8.13 -1.62
CA ALA A 10 20.38 -7.78 -2.94
C ALA A 10 19.03 -8.47 -3.22
N ALA A 11 18.89 -9.75 -2.87
CA ALA A 11 17.63 -10.48 -2.99
C ALA A 11 16.52 -9.87 -2.13
N ARG A 12 16.84 -9.42 -0.90
CA ARG A 12 15.88 -8.73 -0.04
C ARG A 12 15.42 -7.39 -0.63
N THR A 13 16.35 -6.56 -1.11
CA THR A 13 16.03 -5.30 -1.77
C THR A 13 15.14 -5.53 -3.01
N ALA A 14 15.45 -6.53 -3.83
CA ALA A 14 14.64 -6.88 -4.98
C ALA A 14 13.22 -7.34 -4.59
N ALA A 15 13.09 -8.15 -3.53
CA ALA A 15 11.79 -8.59 -3.01
C ALA A 15 10.95 -7.41 -2.48
N LEU A 16 11.56 -6.47 -1.75
CA LEU A 16 10.89 -5.26 -1.28
C LEU A 16 10.41 -4.40 -2.45
N LEU A 17 11.28 -4.13 -3.43
CA LEU A 17 10.92 -3.38 -4.64
C LEU A 17 9.77 -4.04 -5.41
N ALA A 18 9.82 -5.36 -5.56
CA ALA A 18 8.77 -6.11 -6.25
C ALA A 18 7.43 -6.04 -5.49
N GLY A 19 7.44 -6.20 -4.16
CA GLY A 19 6.25 -6.09 -3.32
C GLY A 19 5.61 -4.70 -3.39
N LEU A 20 6.42 -3.64 -3.22
CA LEU A 20 5.97 -2.25 -3.27
C LEU A 20 5.42 -1.88 -4.65
N THR A 21 6.19 -2.17 -5.70
CA THR A 21 5.76 -1.91 -7.09
C THR A 21 4.47 -2.64 -7.42
N HIS A 22 4.29 -3.88 -6.92
CA HIS A 22 3.05 -4.62 -7.14
C HIS A 22 1.86 -3.92 -6.50
N ILE A 23 1.94 -3.57 -5.20
CA ILE A 23 0.81 -2.95 -4.49
C ILE A 23 0.49 -1.53 -4.97
N ASP A 24 1.50 -0.75 -5.36
CA ASP A 24 1.32 0.62 -5.87
C ASP A 24 0.54 0.64 -7.20
N ASN A 25 0.62 -0.44 -7.98
CA ASN A 25 -0.07 -0.56 -9.26
C ASN A 25 -1.48 -1.17 -9.17
N VAL A 26 -1.94 -1.59 -7.98
CA VAL A 26 -3.28 -2.19 -7.81
C VAL A 26 -4.41 -1.16 -7.96
N GLY A 27 -4.15 0.10 -7.61
CA GLY A 27 -5.16 1.17 -7.69
C GLY A 27 -6.10 1.26 -6.48
N PHE A 28 -5.62 0.95 -5.27
CA PHE A 28 -6.41 0.98 -4.02
C PHE A 28 -7.14 2.30 -3.77
N HIS A 29 -6.51 3.44 -4.10
CA HIS A 29 -7.15 4.76 -4.00
C HIS A 29 -8.42 4.86 -4.86
N GLY A 30 -8.37 4.38 -6.09
CA GLY A 30 -9.51 4.37 -7.01
C GLY A 30 -10.63 3.44 -6.54
N ILE A 31 -10.25 2.26 -6.02
CA ILE A 31 -11.19 1.31 -5.42
C ILE A 31 -11.91 1.95 -4.23
N ALA A 32 -11.16 2.53 -3.29
CA ALA A 32 -11.73 3.16 -2.10
C ALA A 32 -12.65 4.34 -2.45
N THR A 33 -12.22 5.21 -3.37
CA THR A 33 -13.03 6.34 -3.84
C THR A 33 -14.33 5.89 -4.51
N ASN A 34 -14.28 4.82 -5.32
CA ASN A 34 -15.48 4.27 -5.95
C ASN A 34 -16.46 3.70 -4.91
N LEU A 35 -15.95 2.89 -3.98
CA LEU A 35 -16.75 2.22 -2.95
C LEU A 35 -17.34 3.18 -1.91
N ALA A 36 -16.74 4.36 -1.72
CA ALA A 36 -17.24 5.41 -0.84
C ALA A 36 -18.10 6.48 -1.55
N GLY A 37 -18.22 6.41 -2.88
CA GLY A 37 -18.95 7.40 -3.67
C GLY A 37 -20.46 7.35 -3.47
N ALA A 38 -21.18 8.33 -4.04
CA ALA A 38 -22.65 8.42 -3.94
C ALA A 38 -23.40 7.28 -4.67
N SER A 39 -22.72 6.51 -5.51
CA SER A 39 -23.29 5.37 -6.24
C SER A 39 -22.22 4.26 -6.34
N PRO A 40 -21.92 3.59 -5.22
CA PRO A 40 -20.83 2.63 -5.16
C PRO A 40 -21.11 1.45 -6.09
N LYS A 41 -20.06 0.96 -6.77
CA LYS A 41 -20.12 -0.21 -7.64
C LYS A 41 -19.00 -1.17 -7.28
N ILE A 42 -19.34 -2.44 -7.06
CA ILE A 42 -18.36 -3.49 -6.82
C ILE A 42 -17.96 -4.09 -8.17
N ASP A 43 -16.69 -3.92 -8.56
CA ASP A 43 -16.13 -4.68 -9.67
C ASP A 43 -15.88 -6.13 -9.23
N ARG A 44 -16.31 -7.10 -10.05
CA ARG A 44 -16.18 -8.53 -9.76
C ARG A 44 -14.73 -9.00 -9.63
N ASN A 45 -13.76 -8.26 -10.18
CA ASN A 45 -12.35 -8.62 -10.19
C ASN A 45 -11.62 -8.11 -8.93
N TRP A 46 -12.19 -7.16 -8.19
CA TRP A 46 -11.50 -6.53 -7.07
C TRP A 46 -11.14 -7.50 -5.95
N SER A 47 -12.03 -8.43 -5.58
CA SER A 47 -11.73 -9.42 -4.54
C SER A 47 -10.48 -10.24 -4.87
N ALA A 48 -10.41 -10.81 -6.09
CA ALA A 48 -9.26 -11.58 -6.54
C ALA A 48 -7.98 -10.71 -6.64
N LEU A 49 -8.10 -9.49 -7.13
CA LEU A 49 -6.99 -8.53 -7.22
C LEU A 49 -6.41 -8.21 -5.84
N ILE A 50 -7.25 -7.91 -4.85
CA ILE A 50 -6.85 -7.60 -3.47
C ILE A 50 -6.23 -8.84 -2.80
N ARG A 51 -6.77 -10.03 -3.02
CA ARG A 51 -6.19 -11.29 -2.53
C ARG A 51 -4.78 -11.53 -3.08
N ASN A 52 -4.55 -11.24 -4.37
CA ASN A 52 -3.22 -11.36 -4.96
C ASN A 52 -2.22 -10.36 -4.36
N ALA A 53 -2.66 -9.11 -4.15
CA ALA A 53 -1.84 -8.11 -3.47
C ALA A 53 -1.48 -8.51 -2.04
N ARG A 54 -2.45 -9.06 -1.29
CA ARG A 54 -2.21 -9.64 0.05
C ARG A 54 -1.16 -10.74 0.02
N ILE A 55 -1.24 -11.67 -0.94
CA ILE A 55 -0.26 -12.75 -1.08
C ILE A 55 1.13 -12.17 -1.37
N ALA A 56 1.24 -11.20 -2.29
CA ALA A 56 2.52 -10.57 -2.61
C ALA A 56 3.16 -9.91 -1.38
N VAL A 57 2.37 -9.22 -0.54
CA VAL A 57 2.88 -8.62 0.71
C VAL A 57 3.27 -9.70 1.73
N ALA A 58 2.48 -10.75 1.90
CA ALA A 58 2.71 -11.78 2.90
C ALA A 58 3.97 -12.65 2.66
N VAL A 59 4.46 -12.72 1.42
CA VAL A 59 5.66 -13.51 1.08
C VAL A 59 6.96 -12.70 1.13
N VAL A 60 6.87 -11.38 1.28
CA VAL A 60 8.04 -10.51 1.38
C VAL A 60 8.59 -10.56 2.81
N GLY A 61 9.89 -10.79 2.94
CA GLY A 61 10.61 -10.67 4.21
C GLY A 61 10.84 -9.21 4.57
N TRP A 62 9.83 -8.55 5.15
CA TRP A 62 9.90 -7.14 5.52
C TRP A 62 10.94 -6.89 6.64
N PRO A 63 11.62 -5.73 6.63
CA PRO A 63 12.38 -5.25 7.79
C PRO A 63 11.50 -5.16 9.03
N ALA A 64 12.08 -5.37 10.22
CA ALA A 64 11.33 -5.45 11.48
C ALA A 64 10.54 -4.15 11.76
N GLU A 65 11.07 -3.00 11.35
CA GLU A 65 10.46 -1.68 11.46
C GLU A 65 9.26 -1.47 10.53
N ILE A 66 9.14 -2.23 9.43
CA ILE A 66 8.04 -2.14 8.46
C ILE A 66 7.04 -3.29 8.63
N GLN A 67 7.45 -4.41 9.24
CA GLN A 67 6.62 -5.59 9.44
C GLN A 67 5.21 -5.28 9.99
N PRO A 68 5.03 -4.42 11.01
CA PRO A 68 3.68 -4.09 11.51
C PRO A 68 2.76 -3.46 10.44
N MET A 69 3.31 -2.65 9.52
CA MET A 69 2.55 -2.07 8.43
C MET A 69 2.16 -3.12 7.39
N ALA A 70 3.05 -4.08 7.12
CA ALA A 70 2.76 -5.21 6.22
C ALA A 70 1.66 -6.12 6.78
N ASP A 71 1.68 -6.37 8.09
CA ASP A 71 0.64 -7.14 8.79
C ASP A 71 -0.70 -6.39 8.75
N GLY A 72 -0.68 -5.08 9.02
CA GLY A 72 -1.86 -4.22 8.93
C GLY A 72 -2.48 -4.19 7.53
N PHE A 73 -1.66 -4.09 6.48
CA PHE A 73 -2.11 -4.22 5.10
C PHE A 73 -2.75 -5.58 4.83
N THR A 74 -2.09 -6.67 5.25
CA THR A 74 -2.55 -8.04 5.02
C THR A 74 -3.92 -8.30 5.66
N ALA A 75 -4.13 -7.81 6.89
CA ALA A 75 -5.41 -7.91 7.60
C ALA A 75 -6.51 -7.07 6.93
N ALA A 76 -6.23 -5.81 6.59
CA ALA A 76 -7.20 -4.94 5.92
C ALA A 76 -7.58 -5.47 4.52
N ALA A 77 -6.63 -6.05 3.79
CA ALA A 77 -6.85 -6.65 2.48
C ALA A 77 -7.77 -7.87 2.58
N GLU A 78 -7.57 -8.71 3.58
CA GLU A 78 -8.45 -9.86 3.87
C GLU A 78 -9.88 -9.40 4.19
N GLN A 79 -10.02 -8.44 5.10
CA GLN A 79 -11.32 -7.91 5.49
C GLN A 79 -12.09 -7.31 4.31
N LEU A 80 -11.42 -6.53 3.44
CA LEU A 80 -12.07 -5.97 2.26
C LEU A 80 -12.42 -7.06 1.24
N ALA A 81 -11.53 -8.01 0.96
CA ALA A 81 -11.79 -9.09 0.01
C ALA A 81 -13.02 -9.92 0.43
N ASP A 82 -13.10 -10.32 1.70
CA ASP A 82 -14.24 -11.07 2.24
C ASP A 82 -15.53 -10.24 2.23
N THR A 83 -15.42 -8.91 2.38
CA THR A 83 -16.57 -8.02 2.30
C THR A 83 -17.05 -7.86 0.85
N LEU A 84 -16.15 -7.77 -0.12
CA LEU A 84 -16.48 -7.70 -1.54
C LEU A 84 -17.18 -8.98 -2.03
N ASP A 85 -16.81 -10.14 -1.49
CA ASP A 85 -17.43 -11.42 -1.85
C ASP A 85 -18.92 -11.50 -1.47
N LYS A 86 -19.34 -10.71 -0.46
CA LYS A 86 -20.76 -10.58 -0.07
C LYS A 86 -21.57 -9.74 -1.06
N ARG A 87 -20.91 -8.97 -1.93
CA ARG A 87 -21.52 -8.10 -2.96
C ARG A 87 -22.52 -7.07 -2.39
N ASP A 88 -22.34 -6.67 -1.14
CA ASP A 88 -23.17 -5.67 -0.48
C ASP A 88 -22.44 -4.33 -0.42
N THR A 89 -22.93 -3.36 -1.19
CA THR A 89 -22.37 -2.01 -1.23
C THR A 89 -22.55 -1.21 0.06
N GLY A 90 -23.44 -1.63 0.96
CA GLY A 90 -23.70 -0.94 2.23
C GLY A 90 -22.58 -1.11 3.26
N ILE A 91 -21.70 -2.10 3.08
CA ILE A 91 -20.69 -2.48 4.10
C ILE A 91 -19.24 -2.38 3.63
N VAL A 92 -19.00 -2.09 2.34
CA VAL A 92 -17.66 -2.09 1.72
C VAL A 92 -16.85 -0.82 1.97
N ALA A 93 -17.49 0.33 2.22
CA ALA A 93 -16.80 1.61 2.30
C ALA A 93 -15.79 1.70 3.46
N GLY A 94 -16.15 1.15 4.63
CA GLY A 94 -15.27 1.10 5.81
C GLY A 94 -14.00 0.29 5.55
N PRO A 95 -14.12 -1.01 5.22
CA PRO A 95 -12.98 -1.85 4.88
C PRO A 95 -12.13 -1.31 3.72
N ALA A 96 -12.75 -0.66 2.73
CA ALA A 96 -12.02 -0.05 1.61
C ALA A 96 -11.15 1.13 2.07
N LYS A 97 -11.65 1.95 2.98
CA LYS A 97 -10.88 3.03 3.60
C LYS A 97 -9.73 2.49 4.45
N GLU A 98 -9.98 1.44 5.24
CA GLU A 98 -8.96 0.80 6.07
C GLU A 98 -7.82 0.25 5.22
N LEU A 99 -8.13 -0.48 4.13
CA LEU A 99 -7.10 -0.97 3.20
C LEU A 99 -6.34 0.17 2.53
N HIS A 100 -7.03 1.25 2.11
CA HIS A 100 -6.37 2.42 1.51
C HIS A 100 -5.37 3.08 2.47
N VAL A 101 -5.71 3.22 3.75
CA VAL A 101 -4.80 3.76 4.76
C VAL A 101 -3.62 2.82 5.00
N ALA A 102 -3.87 1.51 5.14
CA ALA A 102 -2.82 0.52 5.36
C ALA A 102 -1.87 0.41 4.15
N TYR A 103 -2.41 0.54 2.94
CA TYR A 103 -1.63 0.64 1.69
C TYR A 103 -0.65 1.82 1.74
N HIS A 104 -1.13 3.03 2.05
CA HIS A 104 -0.24 4.19 2.16
C HIS A 104 0.83 4.00 3.22
N ALA A 105 0.45 3.54 4.42
CA ALA A 105 1.38 3.30 5.50
C ALA A 105 2.50 2.32 5.12
N LEU A 106 2.17 1.22 4.43
CA LEU A 106 3.15 0.24 3.96
C LEU A 106 4.03 0.79 2.83
N SER A 107 3.41 1.42 1.82
CA SER A 107 4.12 1.94 0.65
C SER A 107 5.10 3.05 1.05
N ASP A 108 4.64 4.03 1.83
CA ASP A 108 5.46 5.16 2.30
C ASP A 108 6.64 4.67 3.16
N ALA A 109 6.38 3.74 4.09
CA ALA A 109 7.43 3.18 4.95
C ALA A 109 8.44 2.35 4.14
N GLY A 110 7.97 1.54 3.19
CA GLY A 110 8.82 0.72 2.34
C GLY A 110 9.75 1.54 1.43
N TRP A 111 9.22 2.56 0.77
CA TRP A 111 10.02 3.45 -0.05
C TRP A 111 11.00 4.29 0.77
N SER A 112 10.59 4.76 1.95
CA SER A 112 11.48 5.47 2.88
C SER A 112 12.65 4.59 3.33
N TYR A 113 12.39 3.33 3.70
CA TYR A 113 13.44 2.38 4.06
C TYR A 113 14.42 2.12 2.90
N LEU A 114 13.91 1.96 1.67
CA LEU A 114 14.75 1.77 0.49
C LEU A 114 15.60 3.01 0.18
N ALA A 115 15.04 4.21 0.33
CA ALA A 115 15.78 5.46 0.18
C ALA A 115 16.91 5.58 1.20
N MET A 116 16.62 5.31 2.49
CA MET A 116 17.63 5.27 3.55
C MET A 116 18.73 4.24 3.25
N THR A 117 18.36 3.04 2.82
CA THR A 117 19.30 1.96 2.47
C THR A 117 20.20 2.35 1.29
N ALA A 118 19.67 3.14 0.36
CA ALA A 118 20.43 3.67 -0.78
C ALA A 118 21.27 4.92 -0.45
N GLY A 119 21.20 5.45 0.78
CA GLY A 119 21.85 6.69 1.16
C GLY A 119 21.21 7.94 0.53
N ILE A 120 19.96 7.84 0.08
CA ILE A 120 19.19 8.96 -0.45
C ILE A 120 18.51 9.64 0.74
N THR A 121 19.01 10.80 1.16
CA THR A 121 18.29 11.68 2.08
C THR A 121 17.05 12.21 1.37
N GLN A 122 15.86 11.95 1.93
CA GLN A 122 14.65 12.65 1.47
C GLN A 122 14.91 14.15 1.60
N GLU A 123 14.89 14.86 0.47
CA GLU A 123 14.74 16.31 0.51
C GLU A 123 13.40 16.60 1.17
N ASP A 124 13.40 17.49 2.15
CA ASP A 124 12.24 17.94 2.89
C ASP A 124 11.26 18.60 1.91
N THR A 125 10.41 17.82 1.24
CA THR A 125 9.36 18.35 0.37
C THR A 125 8.29 18.94 1.28
N GLY A 126 8.55 20.18 1.70
CA GLY A 126 7.75 20.94 2.62
C GLY A 126 6.26 20.84 2.31
N HIS A 127 5.49 20.62 3.37
CA HIS A 127 4.05 20.83 3.37
C HIS A 127 3.74 22.29 3.03
N HIS A 128 3.64 22.61 1.74
CA HIS A 128 2.95 23.80 1.27
C HIS A 128 1.45 23.63 1.56
N HIS A 129 1.05 24.04 2.76
CA HIS A 129 -0.32 24.49 2.96
C HIS A 129 -0.51 25.75 2.12
N GLY A 130 -1.00 25.57 0.90
CA GLY A 130 -1.57 26.64 0.09
C GLY A 130 -2.75 27.23 0.85
N ALA A 131 -2.50 28.31 1.58
CA ALA A 131 -3.55 29.19 2.07
C ALA A 131 -4.13 29.96 0.87
N SER A 132 -5.02 29.32 0.11
CA SER A 132 -5.94 30.03 -0.77
C SER A 132 -7.10 30.54 0.08
N HIS A 133 -6.92 31.70 0.73
CA HIS A 133 -8.06 32.49 1.21
C HIS A 133 -8.44 33.53 0.15
N GLN A 134 -9.59 33.23 -0.45
CA GLN A 134 -10.52 34.02 -1.23
C GLN A 134 -10.37 35.55 -1.18
N ALA A 135 -10.36 36.13 -2.39
CA ALA A 135 -10.96 37.43 -2.65
C ALA A 135 -12.48 37.27 -2.74
N HIS A 136 -13.21 38.08 -1.98
CA HIS A 136 -14.49 38.70 -2.34
C HIS A 136 -14.72 39.91 -1.46
#